data_AF-A0A3N5MBS8-F1
#
_entry.id   AF-A0A3N5MBS8-F1
#
_cell.length_a   1.000
_cell.length_b   1.000
_cell.length_c   1.000
_cell.angle_alpha   90.00
_cell.angle_beta   90.00
_cell.angle_gamma   90.00
#
_symmetry.space_group_name_H-M   'P 1'
#
loop_
_entity.id
_entity.type
_entity.pdbx_description
1 polymer ?
#
loop_
_entity_poly.entity_id
_entity_poly.type
_entity_poly.pdbx_seq_one_letter_code
_entity_poly.pdbx_strand_id
1 'polypeptide(L)'
;GPCCFTVDEGLRRRFDARFPGVATGAAVDLWECAERQLRAAGVPAGEITLTRLCTSCDGRFFSHRRDKGVTGRHLTLAWRADRAAAADGES
;
A
#
# COMPACT_ATOMS: atom_id res chain seq x y z
N GLY A 1 6.38 -3.01 3.59
CA GLY A 1 6.82 -1.67 4.02
C GLY A 1 8.29 -1.50 3.71
N PRO A 2 8.85 -0.29 3.96
CA PRO A 2 10.24 0.03 3.67
C PRO A 2 11.23 -0.92 4.36
N CYS A 3 10.89 -1.47 5.53
CA CYS A 3 11.69 -2.48 6.24
C CYS A 3 12.03 -3.74 5.44
N CYS A 4 11.28 -4.08 4.39
CA CYS A 4 11.52 -5.29 3.57
C CYS A 4 11.53 -5.03 2.06
N PHE A 5 11.26 -3.80 1.61
CA PHE A 5 11.23 -3.46 0.19
C PHE A 5 12.52 -2.78 -0.24
N THR A 6 13.58 -3.59 -0.34
CA THR A 6 14.86 -3.16 -0.89
C THR A 6 14.91 -3.38 -2.39
N VAL A 7 15.41 -2.40 -3.12
CA VAL A 7 15.47 -2.41 -4.58
C VAL A 7 16.89 -2.19 -5.07
N ASP A 8 17.15 -2.53 -6.34
CA ASP A 8 18.40 -2.16 -6.98
C ASP A 8 18.51 -0.65 -7.17
N GLU A 9 19.73 -0.21 -7.44
CA GLU A 9 20.07 1.20 -7.60
C GLU A 9 19.33 1.87 -8.77
N GLY A 10 19.06 1.16 -9.86
CA GLY A 10 18.34 1.71 -11.01
C GLY A 10 16.89 2.01 -10.67
N LEU A 11 16.21 1.07 -9.99
CA LEU A 11 14.84 1.26 -9.52
C LEU A 11 14.77 2.31 -8.41
N ARG A 12 15.73 2.33 -7.48
CA ARG A 12 15.81 3.37 -6.44
C ARG A 12 15.86 4.76 -7.05
N ARG A 13 16.75 5.00 -8.02
CA ARG A 13 16.88 6.31 -8.70
C ARG A 13 15.57 6.77 -9.36
N ARG A 14 14.79 5.84 -9.92
CA ARG A 14 13.47 6.18 -10.49
C ARG A 14 12.49 6.65 -9.41
N PHE A 15 12.48 6.02 -8.24
CA PHE A 15 11.68 6.47 -7.12
C PHE A 15 12.15 7.83 -6.60
N ASP A 16 13.45 8.03 -6.40
CA ASP A 16 14.00 9.31 -5.91
C ASP A 16 13.72 10.47 -6.88
N ALA A 17 13.81 10.23 -8.20
CA ALA A 17 13.49 11.24 -9.20
C ALA A 17 12.01 11.66 -9.16
N ARG A 18 11.10 10.72 -8.90
CA ARG A 18 9.65 10.99 -8.86
C ARG A 18 9.16 11.46 -7.49
N PHE A 19 9.79 10.98 -6.43
CA PHE A 19 9.45 11.18 -5.02
C PHE A 19 10.74 11.42 -4.22
N PRO A 20 11.29 12.65 -4.27
CA PRO A 20 12.53 12.96 -3.56
C PRO A 20 12.45 12.64 -2.06
N GLY A 21 13.43 11.90 -1.55
CA GLY A 21 13.55 11.55 -0.14
C GLY A 21 12.71 10.34 0.31
N VAL A 22 12.11 9.57 -0.61
CA VAL A 22 11.30 8.39 -0.26
C VAL A 22 12.11 7.13 0.01
N ALA A 23 13.41 7.15 -0.32
CA ALA A 23 14.31 6.04 -0.10
C ALA A 23 15.27 6.31 1.08
N THR A 24 15.58 5.28 1.85
CA THR A 24 16.65 5.27 2.86
C THR A 24 17.60 4.12 2.56
N GLY A 25 18.82 4.43 2.10
CA GLY A 25 19.70 3.43 1.52
C GLY A 25 19.03 2.74 0.32
N ALA A 26 18.97 1.41 0.32
CA ALA A 26 18.30 0.64 -0.74
C ALA A 26 16.78 0.44 -0.51
N ALA A 27 16.26 0.84 0.66
CA ALA A 27 14.85 0.66 1.01
C ALA A 27 13.99 1.80 0.47
N VAL A 28 12.84 1.47 -0.13
CA VAL A 28 11.86 2.46 -0.65
C VAL A 28 10.55 2.38 0.13
N ASP A 29 10.03 3.53 0.55
CA ASP A 29 8.71 3.62 1.19
C ASP A 29 7.58 3.81 0.18
N LEU A 30 6.98 2.68 -0.24
CA LEU A 30 5.82 2.71 -1.15
C LEU A 30 4.57 3.35 -0.53
N TRP A 31 4.44 3.37 0.80
CA TRP A 31 3.28 3.99 1.46
C TRP A 31 3.35 5.50 1.32
N GLU A 32 4.52 6.07 1.55
CA GLU A 32 4.76 7.50 1.37
C GLU A 32 4.61 7.93 -0.10
N CYS A 33 5.11 7.12 -1.05
CA CYS A 33 4.82 7.35 -2.48
C CYS A 33 3.32 7.51 -2.74
N ALA A 34 2.51 6.55 -2.26
CA ALA A 34 1.07 6.54 -2.48
C ALA A 34 0.36 7.73 -1.79
N GLU A 35 0.72 8.04 -0.54
CA GLU A 35 0.21 9.21 0.17
C GLU A 35 0.52 10.51 -0.56
N ARG A 36 1.77 10.69 -1.01
CA ARG A 36 2.17 11.87 -1.80
C ARG A 36 1.41 11.97 -3.11
N GLN A 37 1.13 10.85 -3.78
CA GLN A 37 0.31 10.83 -5.00
C GLN A 37 -1.14 11.27 -4.71
N LEU A 38 -1.76 10.75 -3.66
CA LEU A 38 -3.12 11.12 -3.27
C LEU A 38 -3.23 12.60 -2.90
N ARG A 39 -2.29 13.11 -2.10
CA ARG A 39 -2.21 14.53 -1.75
C ARG A 39 -2.03 15.42 -2.98
N ALA A 40 -1.17 15.03 -3.91
CA ALA A 40 -0.98 15.75 -5.17
C ALA A 40 -2.23 15.75 -6.05
N ALA A 41 -3.11 14.75 -5.90
CA ALA A 41 -4.41 14.69 -6.56
C ALA A 41 -5.52 15.49 -5.84
N GLY A 42 -5.21 16.15 -4.72
CA GLY A 42 -6.14 16.98 -3.96
C GLY A 42 -6.85 16.27 -2.80
N VAL A 43 -6.50 15.02 -2.47
CA VAL A 43 -7.07 14.34 -1.30
C VAL A 43 -6.52 14.97 -0.02
N PRO A 44 -7.39 15.43 0.91
CA PRO A 44 -6.94 16.00 2.18
C PRO A 44 -6.14 14.99 3.00
N ALA A 45 -5.06 15.45 3.63
CA ALA A 45 -4.21 14.60 4.46
C ALA A 45 -4.98 13.85 5.56
N GLY A 46 -5.99 14.51 6.16
CA GLY A 46 -6.82 13.92 7.21
C GLY A 46 -7.76 12.80 6.73
N GLU A 47 -7.95 12.65 5.41
CA GLU A 47 -8.75 11.59 4.80
C GLU A 47 -7.89 10.40 4.32
N ILE A 48 -6.57 10.46 4.51
CA ILE A 48 -5.64 9.39 4.12
C ILE A 48 -5.22 8.62 5.36
N THR A 49 -5.60 7.33 5.42
CA THR A 49 -5.13 6.42 6.47
C THR A 49 -4.10 5.45 5.91
N LEU A 50 -2.88 5.47 6.46
CA LEU A 50 -1.85 4.45 6.19
C LEU A 50 -1.90 3.38 7.30
N THR A 51 -2.20 2.13 6.92
CA THR A 51 -2.25 1.02 7.89
C THR A 51 -0.88 0.63 8.44
N ARG A 52 0.20 0.98 7.73
CA ARG A 52 1.61 0.69 8.07
C ARG A 52 1.88 -0.81 8.35
N LEU A 53 1.09 -1.71 7.75
CA LEU A 53 1.27 -3.16 7.87
C LEU A 53 2.21 -3.69 6.77
N CYS A 54 3.33 -4.27 7.18
CA CYS A 54 4.26 -4.91 6.24
C CYS A 54 3.86 -6.36 5.97
N THR A 55 3.39 -6.65 4.77
CA THR A 55 3.02 -8.02 4.34
C THR A 55 4.17 -9.03 4.46
N SER A 56 5.42 -8.57 4.37
CA SER A 56 6.59 -9.43 4.54
C SER A 56 6.89 -9.76 6.01
N CYS A 57 6.75 -8.79 6.92
CA CYS A 57 7.03 -9.00 8.36
C CYS A 57 5.90 -9.74 9.07
N ASP A 58 4.66 -9.47 8.67
CA ASP A 58 3.48 -10.01 9.33
C ASP A 58 3.04 -11.32 8.67
N GLY A 59 3.07 -12.39 9.46
CA GLY A 59 2.77 -13.76 9.01
C GLY A 59 1.32 -14.00 8.63
N ARG A 60 0.40 -13.06 8.91
CA ARG A 60 -1.00 -13.15 8.50
C ARG A 60 -1.20 -12.93 7.00
N PHE A 61 -0.19 -12.41 6.30
CA PHE A 61 -0.27 -11.99 4.91
C PHE A 61 0.65 -12.85 4.02
N PHE A 62 0.18 -13.22 2.83
CA PHE A 62 1.03 -13.66 1.72
C PHE A 62 2.04 -12.57 1.32
N SER A 63 3.29 -12.95 1.07
CA SER A 63 4.34 -12.01 0.63
C SER A 63 5.21 -12.63 -0.44
N HIS A 64 5.09 -12.10 -1.66
CA HIS A 64 5.91 -12.54 -2.80
C HIS A 64 7.42 -12.46 -2.50
N ARG A 65 7.86 -11.41 -1.80
CA ARG A 65 9.28 -11.21 -1.46
C ARG A 65 9.77 -12.23 -0.43
N ARG A 66 9.01 -12.45 0.65
CA ARG A 66 9.37 -13.41 1.71
C ARG A 66 9.33 -14.84 1.18
N ASP A 67 8.27 -15.15 0.43
CA ASP A 67 7.94 -16.50 -0.02
C ASP A 67 8.58 -16.82 -1.39
N LYS A 68 9.54 -16.01 -1.83
CA LYS A 68 10.36 -16.20 -3.05
C LYS A 68 9.53 -16.51 -4.30
N GLY A 69 8.41 -15.81 -4.43
CA GLY A 69 7.55 -15.85 -5.61
C GLY A 69 6.41 -16.89 -5.58
N VAL A 70 6.50 -17.90 -4.73
CA VAL A 70 5.50 -18.99 -4.65
C VAL A 70 4.62 -18.80 -3.43
N THR A 71 3.48 -18.12 -3.61
CA THR A 71 2.56 -17.76 -2.52
C THR A 71 1.19 -17.37 -3.08
N GLY A 72 0.17 -17.27 -2.22
CA GLY A 72 -1.17 -16.81 -2.56
C GLY A 72 -1.23 -15.30 -2.88
N ARG A 73 -2.45 -14.77 -3.04
CA ARG A 73 -2.70 -13.34 -3.26
C ARG A 73 -3.88 -12.90 -2.39
N HIS A 74 -3.80 -11.68 -1.86
CA HIS A 74 -4.95 -11.05 -1.21
C HIS A 74 -5.81 -10.33 -2.25
N LEU A 75 -7.05 -10.07 -1.86
CA LEU A 75 -7.99 -9.25 -2.60
C LEU A 75 -8.37 -8.03 -1.75
N THR A 76 -8.36 -6.85 -2.34
CA THR A 76 -8.92 -5.63 -1.73
C THR A 76 -10.23 -5.32 -2.43
N LEU A 77 -11.31 -5.20 -1.65
CA LEU A 77 -12.65 -4.93 -2.15
C LEU A 77 -13.19 -3.65 -1.52
N ALA A 78 -13.84 -2.83 -2.34
CA ALA A 78 -14.64 -1.70 -1.91
C ALA A 78 -15.93 -1.71 -2.71
N TRP A 79 -17.07 -1.63 -2.02
CA TRP A 79 -18.38 -1.54 -2.63
C TRP A 79 -19.20 -0.51 -1.86
N ARG A 80 -20.20 0.04 -2.54
CA ARG A 80 -21.24 0.83 -1.90
C ARG A 80 -22.47 -0.06 -1.84
N ALA A 81 -22.94 -0.37 -0.64
CA ALA A 81 -24.23 -1.06 -0.51
C ALA A 81 -25.33 -0.20 -1.14
N ASP A 82 -26.24 -0.84 -1.87
CA ASP A 82 -27.46 -0.16 -2.28
C ASP A 82 -28.28 0.14 -1.04
N ARG A 83 -28.71 1.40 -0.88
CA ARG A 83 -29.50 1.82 0.30
C ARG A 83 -30.90 1.19 0.32
N ALA A 84 -31.38 0.64 -0.80
CA ALA A 84 -32.68 -0.02 -0.86
C ALA A 84 -32.68 -1.40 -0.15
N ALA A 85 -31.58 -2.15 -0.20
CA ALA A 85 -31.52 -3.51 0.35
C ALA A 85 -31.40 -3.59 1.88
N ALA A 86 -31.18 -2.45 2.56
CA ALA A 86 -31.09 -2.40 4.03
C ALA A 86 -32.44 -2.18 4.72
N ALA A 87 -33.51 -1.88 3.98
CA ALA A 87 -34.84 -1.63 4.53
C ALA A 87 -35.71 -2.91 4.67
N ASP A 88 -35.31 -4.02 4.03
CA ASP A 88 -36.12 -5.24 3.94
C ASP A 88 -35.64 -6.38 4.89
N GLY A 89 -34.80 -6.07 5.87
CA GLY A 89 -34.07 -7.06 6.68
C GLY A 89 -34.39 -7.08 8.19
N GLU A 90 -35.43 -6.40 8.65
CA GLU A 90 -35.86 -6.48 10.06
C GLU A 90 -37.39 -6.65 10.14
N SER A 91 -37.81 -7.91 10.27
CA SER A 91 -39.14 -8.35 10.68
C SER A 91 -39.01 -9.72 11.33
#